data_AF-A0A5K4F2J8-F1
#
_entry.id   AF-A0A5K4F2J8-F1
#
_cell.length_a   1.000
_cell.length_b   1.000
_cell.length_c   1.000
_cell.angle_alpha   90.00
_cell.angle_beta   90.00
_cell.angle_gamma   90.00
#
_symmetry.space_group_name_H-M   'P 1'
#
loop_
_entity.id
_entity.type
_entity.pdbx_description
1 polymer ?
#
loop_
_entity_poly.entity_id
_entity_poly.type
_entity_poly.pdbx_seq_one_letter_code
_entity_poly.pdbx_strand_id
1 'polypeptide(L)'
;MIASTLDKDNKHDLKEYQEHSRTKWFVNHLIYQIGIYLSIIVPCFAFSCVLDRWTFNQWIINQWNFIKFNLFSGGSRFYAVQPWHWYLSQGFLAMLLTQTPLVVTFIVMYFKYGPGFVRDLTEERKKIDYSNNSSNQMFRDPCGLCIIVMIWIIICYSFLPHKEFRFIFPSIPLAMYFSGIISVWFVRYGLKLKILHSQITRRQYFGVIHNFDACSIGTIYMFSASTWWT
;
A
#
# COMPACT_ATOMS: atom_id res chain seq x y z
N MET A 1 -15.18 44.21 -26.28
CA MET A 1 -16.23 43.54 -25.46
C MET A 1 -16.78 42.29 -26.14
N ILE A 2 -17.13 42.33 -27.43
CA ILE A 2 -17.72 41.19 -28.18
C ILE A 2 -16.71 40.04 -28.43
N ALA A 3 -15.45 40.36 -28.75
CA ALA A 3 -14.43 39.32 -28.98
C ALA A 3 -14.10 38.51 -27.71
N SER A 4 -14.18 39.14 -26.54
CA SER A 4 -13.91 38.47 -25.26
C SER A 4 -15.06 37.61 -24.75
N THR A 5 -16.30 37.84 -25.21
CA THR A 5 -17.44 36.98 -24.89
C THR A 5 -17.42 35.72 -25.76
N LEU A 6 -17.15 35.86 -27.06
CA LEU A 6 -17.04 34.73 -27.99
C LEU A 6 -15.92 33.72 -27.63
N ASP A 7 -14.80 34.19 -27.07
CA ASP A 7 -13.71 33.29 -26.61
C ASP A 7 -14.09 32.51 -25.34
N LYS A 8 -14.93 33.09 -24.47
CA LYS A 8 -15.40 32.42 -23.25
C LYS A 8 -16.40 31.32 -23.56
N ASP A 9 -17.33 31.60 -24.49
CA ASP A 9 -18.36 30.64 -24.90
C ASP A 9 -17.72 29.41 -25.57
N ASN A 10 -16.77 29.62 -26.50
CA ASN A 10 -16.02 28.52 -27.12
C ASN A 10 -15.25 27.65 -26.11
N LYS A 11 -14.65 28.26 -25.07
CA LYS A 11 -13.94 27.52 -24.02
C LYS A 11 -14.88 26.71 -23.13
N HIS A 12 -16.10 27.20 -22.90
CA HIS A 12 -17.12 26.48 -22.17
C HIS A 12 -17.57 25.25 -22.97
N ASP A 13 -17.90 25.43 -24.25
CA ASP A 13 -18.37 24.36 -25.14
C ASP A 13 -17.30 23.27 -25.34
N LEU A 14 -16.02 23.66 -25.46
CA LEU A 14 -14.90 22.72 -25.53
C LEU A 14 -14.76 21.89 -24.26
N LYS A 15 -14.96 22.49 -23.08
CA LYS A 15 -14.90 21.75 -21.80
C LYS A 15 -16.05 20.76 -21.69
N GLU A 16 -17.26 21.18 -22.03
CA GLU A 16 -18.45 20.32 -22.02
C GLU A 16 -18.29 19.14 -22.98
N TYR A 17 -17.80 19.39 -24.19
CA TYR A 17 -17.49 18.34 -25.16
C TYR A 17 -16.42 17.36 -24.64
N GLN A 18 -15.36 17.87 -23.99
CA GLN A 18 -14.32 17.03 -23.40
C GLN A 18 -14.84 16.18 -22.22
N GLU A 19 -15.70 16.72 -21.38
CA GLU A 19 -16.34 15.98 -20.27
C GLU A 19 -17.31 14.92 -20.78
N HIS A 20 -18.13 15.26 -21.78
CA HIS A 20 -19.04 14.32 -22.42
C HIS A 20 -18.28 13.17 -23.11
N SER A 21 -17.23 13.49 -23.88
CA SER A 21 -16.37 12.51 -24.55
C SER A 21 -15.68 11.58 -23.54
N ARG A 22 -15.17 12.13 -22.43
CA ARG A 22 -14.54 11.35 -21.35
C ARG A 22 -15.54 10.41 -20.68
N THR A 23 -16.75 10.90 -20.39
CA THR A 23 -17.81 10.11 -19.77
C THR A 23 -18.25 8.97 -20.69
N LYS A 24 -18.45 9.25 -21.98
CA LYS A 24 -18.81 8.25 -23.00
C LYS A 24 -17.71 7.18 -23.16
N TRP A 25 -16.45 7.60 -23.20
CA TRP A 25 -15.31 6.67 -23.23
C TRP A 25 -15.28 5.78 -21.98
N PHE A 26 -15.45 6.36 -20.79
CA PHE A 26 -15.44 5.63 -19.53
C PHE A 26 -16.59 4.61 -19.43
N VAL A 27 -17.80 5.02 -19.80
CA VAL A 27 -18.98 4.13 -19.83
C VAL A 27 -18.76 2.98 -20.80
N ASN A 28 -18.28 3.26 -22.02
CA ASN A 28 -17.98 2.20 -22.99
C ASN A 28 -16.90 1.24 -22.48
N HIS A 29 -15.87 1.76 -21.82
CA HIS A 29 -14.83 0.95 -21.22
C HIS A 29 -15.36 0.05 -20.10
N LEU A 30 -16.23 0.58 -19.23
CA LEU A 30 -16.90 -0.21 -18.19
C LEU A 30 -17.79 -1.30 -18.78
N ILE A 31 -18.58 -0.98 -19.81
CA ILE A 31 -19.44 -1.97 -20.49
C ILE A 31 -18.58 -3.08 -21.10
N TYR A 32 -17.46 -2.74 -21.73
CA TYR A 32 -16.54 -3.72 -22.30
C TYR A 32 -15.92 -4.62 -21.22
N GLN A 33 -15.47 -4.04 -20.10
CA GLN A 33 -14.95 -4.81 -18.97
C GLN A 33 -16.01 -5.76 -18.40
N ILE A 34 -17.22 -5.26 -18.14
CA ILE A 34 -18.35 -6.06 -17.66
C ILE A 34 -18.66 -7.19 -18.65
N GLY A 35 -18.65 -6.89 -19.95
CA GLY A 35 -18.86 -7.88 -21.01
C GLY A 35 -17.84 -9.01 -20.98
N ILE A 36 -16.55 -8.69 -20.80
CA ILE A 36 -15.48 -9.70 -20.64
C ILE A 36 -15.69 -10.54 -19.37
N TYR A 37 -15.99 -9.90 -18.23
CA TYR A 37 -16.21 -10.66 -17.00
C TYR A 37 -17.43 -11.57 -17.10
N LEU A 38 -18.52 -11.10 -17.71
CA LEU A 38 -19.72 -11.91 -17.94
C LEU A 38 -19.45 -13.08 -18.89
N SER A 39 -18.66 -12.87 -19.95
CA SER A 39 -18.33 -13.93 -20.91
C SER A 39 -17.47 -15.04 -20.30
N ILE A 40 -16.77 -14.78 -19.20
CA ILE A 40 -16.02 -15.78 -18.43
C ILE A 40 -16.89 -16.42 -17.35
N ILE A 41 -17.64 -15.61 -16.59
CA ILE A 41 -18.42 -16.08 -15.44
C ILE A 41 -19.56 -17.00 -15.88
N VAL A 42 -20.28 -16.66 -16.96
CA VAL A 42 -21.45 -17.43 -17.40
C VAL A 42 -21.08 -18.86 -17.81
N PRO A 43 -20.07 -19.10 -18.69
CA PRO A 43 -19.64 -20.46 -19.03
C PRO A 43 -19.07 -21.23 -17.83
N CYS A 44 -18.26 -20.59 -16.97
CA CYS A 44 -17.73 -21.26 -15.79
C CYS A 44 -18.83 -21.70 -14.82
N PHE A 45 -19.84 -20.84 -14.62
CA PHE A 45 -20.99 -21.17 -13.76
C PHE A 45 -21.84 -22.29 -14.37
N ALA A 46 -22.13 -22.22 -15.68
CA ALA A 46 -22.85 -23.28 -16.38
C ALA A 46 -22.10 -24.62 -16.28
N PHE A 47 -20.78 -24.62 -16.47
CA PHE A 47 -19.93 -25.79 -16.33
C PHE A 47 -19.97 -26.36 -14.90
N SER A 48 -19.90 -25.50 -13.88
CA SER A 48 -20.05 -25.92 -12.47
C SER A 48 -21.40 -26.61 -12.22
N CYS A 49 -22.51 -26.07 -12.74
CA CYS A 49 -23.83 -26.68 -12.58
C CYS A 49 -23.94 -28.04 -13.28
N VAL A 50 -23.29 -28.22 -14.43
CA VAL A 50 -23.23 -29.52 -15.12
C VAL A 50 -22.44 -30.54 -14.31
N LEU A 51 -21.31 -30.14 -13.73
CA LEU A 51 -20.53 -31.01 -12.84
C LEU A 51 -21.29 -31.37 -11.56
N ASP A 52 -21.98 -30.42 -10.95
CA ASP A 52 -22.83 -30.66 -9.78
C ASP A 52 -23.96 -31.66 -10.13
N ARG A 53 -24.56 -31.51 -11.32
CA ARG A 53 -25.56 -32.47 -11.83
C ARG A 53 -24.98 -33.86 -12.03
N TRP A 54 -23.76 -33.96 -12.57
CA TRP A 54 -23.09 -35.25 -12.83
C TRP A 54 -22.69 -35.96 -11.54
N THR A 55 -22.24 -35.23 -10.53
CA THR A 55 -21.77 -35.80 -9.26
C THR A 55 -22.90 -36.16 -8.30
N PHE A 56 -23.89 -35.30 -8.13
CA PHE A 56 -24.97 -35.48 -7.15
C PHE A 56 -26.27 -36.05 -7.75
N ASN A 57 -26.33 -36.28 -9.08
CA ASN A 57 -27.51 -36.73 -9.82
C ASN A 57 -28.77 -35.83 -9.65
N GLN A 58 -28.60 -34.63 -9.10
CA GLN A 58 -29.64 -33.66 -8.83
C GLN A 58 -29.23 -32.29 -9.36
N TRP A 59 -30.20 -31.49 -9.80
CA TRP A 59 -29.92 -30.10 -10.18
C TRP A 59 -29.78 -29.28 -8.91
N ILE A 60 -28.54 -29.13 -8.47
CA ILE A 60 -28.18 -28.40 -7.25
C ILE A 60 -27.20 -27.30 -7.65
N ILE A 61 -27.40 -26.10 -7.11
CA ILE A 61 -26.44 -25.01 -7.21
C ILE A 61 -25.70 -24.97 -5.88
N ASN A 62 -24.47 -25.49 -5.86
CA ASN A 62 -23.74 -25.65 -4.61
C ASN A 62 -23.44 -24.31 -3.93
N GLN A 63 -23.16 -23.26 -4.70
CA GLN A 63 -22.93 -21.90 -4.21
C GLN A 63 -24.16 -21.33 -3.48
N TRP A 64 -25.36 -21.58 -4.01
CA TRP A 64 -26.61 -21.15 -3.37
C TRP A 64 -26.87 -21.91 -2.07
N ASN A 65 -26.63 -23.22 -2.06
CA ASN A 65 -26.76 -24.02 -0.85
C ASN A 65 -25.78 -23.61 0.24
N PHE A 66 -24.54 -23.27 -0.14
CA PHE A 66 -23.55 -22.71 0.78
C PHE A 66 -24.04 -21.40 1.40
N ILE A 67 -24.56 -20.46 0.59
CA ILE A 67 -25.12 -19.20 1.08
C ILE A 67 -26.32 -19.46 2.00
N LYS A 68 -27.26 -20.31 1.58
CA LYS A 68 -28.42 -20.71 2.37
C LYS A 68 -28.00 -21.26 3.73
N PHE A 69 -27.04 -22.16 3.77
CA PHE A 69 -26.58 -22.79 5.00
C PHE A 69 -25.80 -21.81 5.91
N ASN A 70 -24.88 -21.03 5.35
CA ASN A 70 -23.94 -20.22 6.14
C ASN A 70 -24.51 -18.86 6.56
N LEU A 71 -25.32 -18.22 5.71
CA LEU A 71 -25.89 -16.89 5.97
C LEU A 71 -27.31 -16.97 6.52
N PHE A 72 -28.19 -17.78 5.92
CA PHE A 72 -29.63 -17.77 6.26
C PHE A 72 -30.01 -18.77 7.35
N SER A 73 -29.53 -20.01 7.27
CA SER A 73 -29.89 -21.08 8.21
C SER A 73 -29.03 -21.09 9.47
N GLY A 74 -28.02 -20.22 9.57
CA GLY A 74 -27.17 -20.08 10.76
C GLY A 74 -26.32 -21.31 11.09
N GLY A 75 -26.14 -22.26 10.15
CA GLY A 75 -25.34 -23.47 10.37
C GLY A 75 -23.87 -23.19 10.68
N SER A 76 -23.41 -21.99 10.35
CA SER A 76 -22.08 -21.49 10.65
C SER A 76 -21.86 -21.20 12.15
N ARG A 77 -22.92 -21.07 12.96
CA ARG A 77 -22.83 -20.85 14.42
C ARG A 77 -22.30 -22.08 15.19
N PHE A 78 -22.41 -23.27 14.60
CA PHE A 78 -21.90 -24.51 15.21
C PHE A 78 -20.37 -24.59 15.21
N TYR A 79 -19.69 -23.80 14.38
CA TYR A 79 -18.23 -23.83 14.19
C TYR A 79 -17.50 -22.73 14.98
N ALA A 80 -18.04 -22.36 16.15
CA ALA A 80 -17.64 -21.22 16.96
C ALA A 80 -17.85 -19.85 16.29
N VAL A 81 -18.32 -18.91 17.11
CA VAL A 81 -18.60 -17.53 16.70
C VAL A 81 -17.57 -16.63 17.36
N GLN A 82 -16.95 -15.79 16.54
CA GLN A 82 -15.96 -14.82 16.99
C GLN A 82 -16.53 -13.41 16.89
N PRO A 83 -16.08 -12.47 17.75
CA PRO A 83 -16.57 -11.10 17.70
C PRO A 83 -16.24 -10.43 16.36
N TRP A 84 -16.99 -9.40 15.99
CA TRP A 84 -16.85 -8.70 14.71
C TRP A 84 -15.42 -8.19 14.46
N HIS A 85 -14.73 -7.71 15.52
CA HIS A 85 -13.39 -7.14 15.44
C HIS A 85 -12.27 -8.21 15.35
N TRP A 86 -12.60 -9.50 15.40
CA TRP A 86 -11.60 -10.57 15.48
C TRP A 86 -10.59 -10.53 14.33
N TYR A 87 -11.04 -10.30 13.08
CA TYR A 87 -10.12 -10.18 11.95
C TYR A 87 -9.15 -9.01 12.11
N LEU A 88 -9.63 -7.87 12.62
CA LEU A 88 -8.81 -6.68 12.81
C LEU A 88 -7.80 -6.84 13.95
N SER A 89 -8.22 -7.43 15.08
CA SER A 89 -7.40 -7.48 16.30
C SER A 89 -6.48 -8.70 16.38
N GLN A 90 -6.92 -9.85 15.86
CA GLN A 90 -6.25 -11.14 16.07
C GLN A 90 -6.01 -11.88 14.75
N GLY A 91 -7.04 -12.00 13.91
CA GLY A 91 -7.00 -12.83 12.71
C GLY A 91 -5.93 -12.39 11.72
N PHE A 92 -5.91 -11.10 11.37
CA PHE A 92 -4.96 -10.55 10.40
C PHE A 92 -3.53 -10.48 10.95
N LEU A 93 -3.38 -10.13 12.23
CA LEU A 93 -2.08 -10.10 12.91
C LEU A 93 -1.46 -11.49 13.02
N ALA A 94 -2.26 -12.50 13.37
CA ALA A 94 -1.81 -13.88 13.46
C ALA A 94 -1.34 -14.43 12.11
N MET A 95 -1.95 -13.97 11.00
CA MET A 95 -1.53 -14.38 9.65
C MET A 95 -0.25 -13.72 9.18
N LEU A 96 -0.05 -12.45 9.52
CA LEU A 96 1.15 -11.72 9.13
C LEU A 96 2.35 -12.01 10.04
N LEU A 97 2.12 -12.63 11.21
CA LEU A 97 3.15 -12.98 12.19
C LEU A 97 4.10 -11.80 12.44
N THR A 98 5.39 -11.97 12.16
CA THR A 98 6.46 -11.00 12.36
C THR A 98 6.44 -9.83 11.37
N GLN A 99 5.68 -9.93 10.28
CA GLN A 99 5.58 -8.87 9.26
C GLN A 99 4.55 -7.81 9.62
N THR A 100 3.68 -8.07 10.60
CA THR A 100 2.66 -7.14 11.10
C THR A 100 3.17 -5.72 11.33
N PRO A 101 4.26 -5.48 12.11
CA PRO A 101 4.75 -4.11 12.35
C PRO A 101 5.21 -3.42 11.06
N LEU A 102 5.74 -4.15 10.07
CA LEU A 102 6.18 -3.57 8.81
C LEU A 102 5.00 -3.09 7.97
N VAL A 103 3.92 -3.89 7.92
CA VAL A 103 2.70 -3.52 7.21
C VAL A 103 2.03 -2.32 7.86
N VAL A 104 1.92 -2.31 9.20
CA VAL A 104 1.37 -1.16 9.93
C VAL A 104 2.21 0.10 9.70
N THR A 105 3.53 -0.02 9.74
CA THR A 105 4.45 1.08 9.46
C THR A 105 4.23 1.63 8.05
N PHE A 106 4.03 0.76 7.06
CA PHE A 106 3.72 1.19 5.69
C PHE A 106 2.44 2.01 5.63
N ILE A 107 1.36 1.51 6.24
CA ILE A 107 0.06 2.18 6.23
C ILE A 107 0.19 3.57 6.87
N VAL A 108 0.85 3.68 8.02
CA VAL A 108 1.07 4.97 8.71
C VAL A 108 1.91 5.92 7.86
N MET A 109 3.01 5.44 7.28
CA MET A 109 3.87 6.24 6.40
C MET A 109 3.10 6.71 5.15
N TYR A 110 2.29 5.83 4.56
CA TYR A 110 1.47 6.13 3.39
C TYR A 110 0.43 7.23 3.69
N PHE A 111 -0.25 7.17 4.84
CA PHE A 111 -1.19 8.22 5.25
C PHE A 111 -0.49 9.54 5.57
N LYS A 112 0.71 9.52 6.15
CA LYS A 112 1.43 10.74 6.55
C LYS A 112 2.11 11.44 5.38
N TYR A 113 2.77 10.70 4.51
CA TYR A 113 3.61 11.23 3.43
C TYR A 113 2.94 11.13 2.05
N GLY A 114 1.81 10.44 1.96
CA GLY A 114 1.07 10.24 0.72
C GLY A 114 1.76 9.30 -0.27
N PRO A 115 1.25 9.21 -1.49
CA PRO A 115 1.76 8.31 -2.53
C PRO A 115 3.17 8.66 -3.03
N GLY A 116 3.63 9.89 -2.80
CA GLY A 116 4.99 10.33 -3.12
C GLY A 116 6.06 9.52 -2.37
N PHE A 117 5.76 9.06 -1.17
CA PHE A 117 6.67 8.23 -0.36
C PHE A 117 7.04 6.90 -1.05
N VAL A 118 6.04 6.21 -1.62
CA VAL A 118 6.26 4.93 -2.31
C VAL A 118 7.10 5.14 -3.58
N ARG A 119 6.90 6.27 -4.26
CA ARG A 119 7.62 6.65 -5.48
C ARG A 119 9.09 6.99 -5.20
N ASP A 120 9.37 7.72 -4.12
CA ASP A 120 10.73 8.02 -3.68
C ASP A 120 11.49 6.75 -3.31
N LEU A 121 10.78 5.79 -2.70
CA LEU A 121 11.34 4.50 -2.31
C LEU A 121 11.73 3.58 -3.44
N THR A 122 10.93 3.58 -4.51
CA THR A 122 11.11 2.67 -5.65
C THR A 122 12.14 3.20 -6.66
N GLU A 123 12.66 4.42 -6.46
CA GLU A 123 13.70 5.03 -7.30
C GLU A 123 13.37 5.08 -8.81
N GLU A 124 12.08 4.93 -9.16
CA GLU A 124 11.58 5.12 -10.52
C GLU A 124 11.52 6.64 -10.79
N ARG A 125 12.65 7.18 -11.26
CA ARG A 125 12.79 8.58 -11.68
C ARG A 125 12.07 8.83 -13.01
N LYS A 126 10.78 8.48 -13.12
CA LYS A 126 9.96 8.92 -14.25
C LYS A 126 9.51 10.35 -14.02
N LYS A 127 10.23 11.26 -14.67
CA LYS A 127 9.86 12.65 -14.95
C LYS A 127 8.60 12.66 -15.82
N ILE A 128 7.45 12.31 -15.23
CA ILE A 128 6.14 12.49 -15.84
C ILE A 128 5.45 13.53 -14.99
N ASP A 129 5.32 14.73 -15.57
CA ASP A 129 4.65 15.89 -15.00
C ASP A 129 3.16 15.58 -14.83
N TYR A 130 2.80 14.98 -13.69
CA TYR A 130 1.41 14.90 -13.28
C TYR A 130 1.04 16.23 -12.62
N SER A 131 0.26 17.02 -13.35
CA SER A 131 -0.42 18.24 -12.89
C SER A 131 -1.00 18.07 -11.47
N ASN A 132 -0.66 19.02 -10.60
CA ASN A 132 -1.07 19.18 -9.20
C ASN A 132 -2.58 19.45 -9.05
N ASN A 133 -3.46 18.57 -9.51
CA ASN A 133 -4.88 18.60 -9.14
C ASN A 133 -5.15 17.52 -8.09
N SER A 134 -5.46 18.00 -6.88
CA SER A 134 -5.00 17.49 -5.59
C SER A 134 -6.03 16.67 -4.79
N SER A 135 -7.12 16.16 -5.38
CA SER A 135 -8.18 15.48 -4.62
C SER A 135 -8.30 13.97 -4.84
N ASN A 136 -7.92 13.42 -6.00
CA ASN A 136 -8.21 12.02 -6.37
C ASN A 136 -6.96 11.12 -6.52
N GLN A 137 -5.81 11.50 -5.95
CA GLN A 137 -4.56 10.75 -6.11
C GLN A 137 -4.66 9.34 -5.49
N MET A 138 -5.31 9.20 -4.34
CA MET A 138 -5.43 7.92 -3.63
C MET A 138 -6.11 6.80 -4.46
N PHE A 139 -7.04 7.16 -5.35
CA PHE A 139 -7.71 6.20 -6.25
C PHE A 139 -6.93 5.89 -7.53
N ARG A 140 -5.94 6.72 -7.87
CA ARG A 140 -5.08 6.51 -9.04
C ARG A 140 -3.83 5.71 -8.72
N ASP A 141 -3.38 5.74 -7.47
CA ASP A 141 -2.18 5.01 -7.05
C ASP A 141 -2.49 3.53 -6.80
N PRO A 142 -1.75 2.60 -7.43
CA PRO A 142 -2.01 1.16 -7.30
C PRO A 142 -1.89 0.69 -5.85
N CYS A 143 -0.97 1.26 -5.07
CA CYS A 143 -0.83 0.94 -3.65
C CYS A 143 -2.04 1.37 -2.81
N GLY A 144 -2.63 2.54 -3.10
CA GLY A 144 -3.84 3.03 -2.44
C GLY A 144 -5.03 2.11 -2.71
N LEU A 145 -5.20 1.70 -3.97
CA LEU A 145 -6.22 0.72 -4.36
C LEU A 145 -6.05 -0.61 -3.62
N CYS A 146 -4.83 -1.12 -3.50
CA CYS A 146 -4.56 -2.34 -2.74
C CYS A 146 -4.93 -2.21 -1.25
N ILE A 147 -4.65 -1.06 -0.61
CA ILE A 147 -5.08 -0.80 0.78
C ILE A 147 -6.60 -0.80 0.89
N ILE A 148 -7.29 -0.12 -0.03
CA ILE A 148 -8.76 -0.07 -0.07
C ILE A 148 -9.33 -1.48 -0.22
N VAL A 149 -8.78 -2.30 -1.12
CA VAL A 149 -9.22 -3.70 -1.32
C VAL A 149 -9.00 -4.54 -0.07
N MET A 150 -7.86 -4.42 0.62
CA MET A 150 -7.62 -5.14 1.87
C MET A 150 -8.63 -4.73 2.97
N ILE A 151 -8.86 -3.43 3.14
CA ILE A 151 -9.82 -2.91 4.12
C ILE A 151 -11.23 -3.41 3.79
N TRP A 152 -11.61 -3.36 2.52
CA TRP A 152 -12.89 -3.86 2.04
C TRP A 152 -13.09 -5.34 2.37
N ILE A 153 -12.11 -6.19 2.06
CA ILE A 153 -12.14 -7.62 2.39
C ILE A 153 -12.36 -7.83 3.90
N ILE A 154 -11.56 -7.17 4.74
CA ILE A 154 -11.65 -7.31 6.20
C ILE A 154 -13.03 -6.87 6.68
N ILE A 155 -13.56 -5.74 6.20
CA ILE A 155 -14.88 -5.24 6.60
C ILE A 155 -15.99 -6.20 6.20
N CYS A 156 -16.03 -6.63 4.93
CA CYS A 156 -17.07 -7.54 4.43
C CYS A 156 -17.10 -8.85 5.22
N TYR A 157 -15.93 -9.47 5.45
CA TYR A 157 -15.85 -10.73 6.21
C TYR A 157 -16.04 -10.54 7.72
N SER A 158 -15.84 -9.33 8.26
CA SER A 158 -16.08 -9.05 9.70
C SER A 158 -17.56 -9.15 10.09
N PHE A 159 -18.47 -8.88 9.15
CA PHE A 159 -19.91 -9.08 9.33
C PHE A 159 -20.34 -10.54 9.29
N LEU A 160 -19.46 -11.46 8.88
CA LEU A 160 -19.77 -12.88 8.87
C LEU A 160 -19.71 -13.44 10.31
N PRO A 161 -20.75 -14.16 10.76
CA PRO A 161 -20.82 -14.69 12.14
C PRO A 161 -19.74 -15.74 12.38
N HIS A 162 -19.52 -16.62 11.41
CA HIS A 162 -18.41 -17.57 11.42
C HIS A 162 -17.21 -16.97 10.70
N LYS A 163 -16.04 -17.11 11.33
CA LYS A 163 -14.80 -16.50 10.89
C LYS A 163 -13.73 -17.56 10.81
N GLU A 164 -12.99 -17.54 9.72
CA GLU A 164 -11.89 -18.45 9.48
C GLU A 164 -10.77 -17.72 8.75
N PHE A 165 -9.57 -18.13 9.09
CA PHE A 165 -8.32 -17.68 8.52
C PHE A 165 -8.27 -17.74 6.98
N ARG A 166 -8.88 -18.77 6.38
CA ARG A 166 -8.86 -18.98 4.92
C ARG A 166 -9.58 -17.88 4.14
N PHE A 167 -10.57 -17.21 4.73
CA PHE A 167 -11.36 -16.20 4.02
C PHE A 167 -10.55 -14.92 3.73
N ILE A 168 -9.54 -14.63 4.56
CA ILE A 168 -8.68 -13.45 4.39
C ILE A 168 -7.39 -13.75 3.60
N PHE A 169 -7.17 -14.99 3.15
CA PHE A 169 -5.98 -15.36 2.37
C PHE A 169 -5.67 -14.47 1.16
N PRO A 170 -6.67 -14.02 0.36
CA PRO A 170 -6.40 -13.11 -0.76
C PRO A 170 -5.75 -11.78 -0.35
N SER A 171 -5.91 -11.35 0.91
CA SER A 171 -5.31 -10.11 1.42
C SER A 171 -3.84 -10.27 1.84
N ILE A 172 -3.38 -11.50 2.08
CA ILE A 172 -2.02 -11.76 2.58
C ILE A 172 -0.94 -11.34 1.55
N PRO A 173 -1.01 -11.73 0.27
CA PRO A 173 0.00 -11.31 -0.71
C PRO A 173 0.11 -9.79 -0.85
N LEU A 174 -1.03 -9.08 -0.77
CA LEU A 174 -1.07 -7.62 -0.80
C LEU A 174 -0.38 -7.02 0.43
N ALA A 175 -0.61 -7.57 1.61
CA ALA A 175 0.06 -7.15 2.83
C ALA A 175 1.56 -7.46 2.80
N MET A 176 1.95 -8.63 2.30
CA MET A 176 3.36 -9.02 2.15
C MET A 176 4.11 -8.09 1.21
N TYR A 177 3.47 -7.64 0.11
CA TYR A 177 4.03 -6.63 -0.79
C TYR A 177 4.41 -5.34 -0.04
N PHE A 178 3.54 -4.83 0.83
CA PHE A 178 3.83 -3.65 1.63
C PHE A 178 4.95 -3.88 2.66
N SER A 179 5.00 -5.06 3.25
CA SER A 179 6.09 -5.44 4.16
C SER A 179 7.46 -5.40 3.45
N GLY A 180 7.50 -5.81 2.17
CA GLY A 180 8.71 -5.78 1.35
C GLY A 180 9.21 -4.36 1.10
N ILE A 181 8.30 -3.43 0.79
CA ILE A 181 8.65 -2.02 0.55
C ILE A 181 9.29 -1.39 1.79
N ILE A 182 8.68 -1.60 2.98
CA ILE A 182 9.24 -1.06 4.23
C ILE A 182 10.53 -1.76 4.62
N SER A 183 10.69 -3.05 4.31
CA SER A 183 11.95 -3.74 4.54
C SER A 183 13.09 -3.11 3.72
N VAL A 184 12.84 -2.80 2.45
CA VAL A 184 13.80 -2.09 1.59
C VAL A 184 14.09 -0.68 2.11
N TRP A 185 13.06 0.04 2.56
CA TRP A 185 13.22 1.34 3.23
C TRP A 185 14.16 1.22 4.44
N PHE A 186 13.90 0.27 5.34
CA PHE A 186 14.68 0.08 6.55
C PHE A 186 16.13 -0.26 6.24
N VAL A 187 16.38 -1.11 5.24
CA VAL A 187 17.75 -1.43 4.80
C VAL A 187 18.45 -0.20 4.22
N ARG A 188 17.81 0.54 3.31
CA ARG A 188 18.40 1.72 2.66
C ARG A 188 18.71 2.84 3.64
N TYR A 189 17.76 3.21 4.50
CA TYR A 189 17.94 4.30 5.46
C TYR A 189 18.71 3.86 6.71
N GLY A 190 18.53 2.61 7.17
CA GLY A 190 19.29 2.04 8.28
C GLY A 190 20.77 1.86 7.98
N LEU A 191 21.13 1.41 6.77
CA LEU A 191 22.54 1.38 6.32
C LEU A 191 23.12 2.80 6.20
N LYS A 192 22.36 3.76 5.65
CA LYS A 192 22.78 5.16 5.59
C LYS A 192 23.07 5.74 6.99
N LEU A 193 22.20 5.49 7.98
CA LEU A 193 22.41 5.93 9.36
C LEU A 193 23.65 5.29 10.00
N LYS A 194 23.89 3.99 9.79
CA LYS A 194 25.10 3.31 10.27
C LYS A 194 26.38 3.85 9.64
N ILE A 195 26.36 4.09 8.33
CA ILE A 195 27.50 4.70 7.63
C ILE A 195 27.72 6.12 8.16
N LEU A 196 26.68 6.94 8.25
CA LEU A 196 26.79 8.32 8.75
C LEU A 196 27.32 8.37 10.19
N HIS A 197 26.83 7.49 11.07
CA HIS A 197 27.32 7.37 12.43
C HIS A 197 28.80 6.94 12.46
N SER A 198 29.19 5.94 11.66
CA SER A 198 30.61 5.56 11.52
C SER A 198 31.49 6.71 11.04
N GLN A 199 30.99 7.57 10.14
CA GLN A 199 31.72 8.75 9.66
C GLN A 199 31.83 9.84 10.73
N ILE A 200 30.75 10.11 11.48
CA ILE A 200 30.76 11.10 12.59
C ILE A 200 31.71 10.65 13.69
N THR A 201 31.65 9.38 14.09
CA THR A 201 32.54 8.81 15.10
C THR A 201 34.00 8.90 14.64
N ARG A 202 34.31 8.53 13.38
CA ARG A 202 35.67 8.73 12.82
C ARG A 202 36.10 10.20 12.88
N ARG A 203 35.23 11.13 12.50
CA ARG A 203 35.51 12.57 12.52
C ARG A 203 35.79 13.09 13.93
N GLN A 204 35.07 12.60 14.94
CA GLN A 204 35.31 12.94 16.34
C GLN A 204 36.66 12.38 16.83
N TYR A 205 36.98 11.13 16.51
CA TYR A 205 38.29 10.53 16.83
C TYR A 205 39.45 11.30 16.19
N PHE A 206 39.39 11.60 14.89
CA PHE A 206 40.42 12.39 14.21
C PHE A 206 40.51 13.82 14.75
N GLY A 207 39.38 14.45 15.10
CA GLY A 207 39.36 15.78 15.72
C GLY A 207 40.02 15.82 17.10
N VAL A 208 39.86 14.78 17.92
CA VAL A 208 40.52 14.67 19.23
C VAL A 208 42.03 14.47 19.07
N ILE A 209 42.46 13.58 18.18
CA ILE A 209 43.90 13.34 17.90
C ILE A 209 44.56 14.63 17.41
N HIS A 210 43.95 15.33 16.45
CA HIS A 210 44.51 16.56 15.90
C HIS A 210 44.61 17.70 16.94
N ASN A 211 43.69 17.74 17.91
CA ASN A 211 43.75 18.69 19.04
C ASN A 211 44.78 18.27 20.11
N PHE A 212 44.98 16.96 20.32
CA PHE A 212 45.98 16.42 21.24
C PHE A 212 47.40 16.65 20.71
N ASP A 213 47.61 16.44 19.42
CA ASP A 213 48.88 16.70 18.74
C ASP A 213 49.19 18.21 18.74
N ALA A 214 48.21 19.08 18.46
CA ALA A 214 48.39 20.53 18.51
C ALA A 214 48.74 21.06 19.91
N CYS A 215 48.10 20.51 20.95
CA CYS A 215 48.39 20.86 22.35
C CYS A 215 49.78 20.37 22.79
N SER A 216 50.15 19.15 22.39
CA SER A 216 51.46 18.56 22.72
C SER A 216 52.60 19.31 22.03
N ILE A 217 52.42 19.69 20.76
CA ILE A 217 53.38 20.49 20.01
C ILE A 217 53.52 21.89 20.62
N GLY A 218 52.41 22.55 20.97
CA GLY A 218 52.45 23.86 21.65
C GLY A 218 53.14 23.83 23.01
N THR A 219 53.02 22.73 23.75
CA THR A 219 53.68 22.55 25.05
C THR A 219 55.19 22.31 24.90
N ILE A 220 55.62 21.56 23.88
CA ILE A 220 57.05 21.34 23.57
C ILE A 220 57.73 22.65 23.15
N TYR A 221 57.06 23.51 22.37
CA TYR A 221 57.60 24.82 22.01
C TYR A 221 57.69 25.80 23.19
N MET A 222 56.75 25.76 24.16
CA MET A 222 56.85 26.57 25.38
C MET A 222 57.98 26.13 26.32
N PHE A 223 58.23 24.82 26.44
CA PHE A 223 59.35 24.31 27.24
C PHE A 223 60.72 24.55 26.58
N SER A 224 60.79 24.56 25.25
CA SER A 224 62.02 24.92 24.52
C SER A 224 62.37 26.42 24.63
N ALA A 225 61.38 27.31 24.66
CA ALA A 225 61.63 28.75 24.77
C ALA A 225 62.10 29.21 26.18
N SER A 226 61.80 28.43 27.22
CA SER A 226 62.16 28.76 28.61
C SER A 226 63.56 28.29 29.02
N THR A 227 64.21 27.41 28.25
CA THR A 227 65.58 26.94 28.53
C THR A 227 66.69 27.77 27.86
N TRP A 228 66.34 28.85 27.15
CA TRP A 228 67.31 29.76 26.52
C TRP A 228 67.47 31.12 27.23
N TRP A 229 66.84 31.28 28.41
CA TRP A 229 66.84 32.53 29.20
C TRP A 229 67.30 32.35 30.66
N THR A 230 68.28 31.49 30.89
CA THR A 230 69.08 31.40 32.14
C THR A 230 70.49 31.01 31.80
#